data_AF-A0A1C3V4K9-F1
#
_entry.id   AF-A0A1C3V4K9-F1
#
_cell.length_a   1.000
_cell.length_b   1.000
_cell.length_c   1.000
_cell.angle_alpha   90.00
_cell.angle_beta   90.00
_cell.angle_gamma   90.00
#
_symmetry.space_group_name_H-M   'P 1'
#
loop_
_entity.id
_entity.type
_entity.pdbx_description
1 polymer ?
#
loop_
_entity_poly.entity_id
_entity_poly.type
_entity_poly.pdbx_seq_one_letter_code
_entity_poly.pdbx_strand_id
1 'polypeptide(L)'
;MQSGLSISYPVADGDSEEQQEKALKSFYKIAASSCTTLLDTIADACEISALSNNTSVNNLDNRGARLSINGQVTMSVKLKPPTAAAK
;
A
#
# COMPACT_ATOMS: atom_id res chain seq x y z
N MET A 1 -4.26 2.80 13.16
CA MET A 1 -2.94 3.11 12.57
C MET A 1 -3.16 3.62 11.16
N GLN A 2 -2.50 4.72 10.76
CA GLN A 2 -2.61 5.27 9.40
C GLN A 2 -1.22 5.32 8.79
N SER A 3 -1.05 4.71 7.61
CA SER A 3 0.23 4.63 6.90
C SER A 3 0.08 5.21 5.50
N GLY A 4 0.94 6.15 5.14
CA GLY A 4 1.05 6.65 3.77
C GLY A 4 2.04 5.82 2.96
N LEU A 5 1.67 5.40 1.76
CA LEU A 5 2.56 4.78 0.79
C LEU A 5 2.55 5.59 -0.51
N SER A 6 3.74 5.78 -1.07
CA SER A 6 3.93 6.48 -2.35
C SER A 6 4.79 5.60 -3.24
N ILE A 7 4.30 5.24 -4.42
CA ILE A 7 5.00 4.39 -5.38
C ILE A 7 4.96 5.05 -6.74
N SER A 8 6.11 5.16 -7.39
CA SER A 8 6.20 5.69 -8.75
C SER A 8 6.69 4.62 -9.72
N TYR A 9 5.96 4.41 -10.81
CA TYR A 9 6.28 3.48 -11.87
C TYR A 9 6.55 4.23 -13.18
N PRO A 10 7.60 3.87 -13.95
CA PRO A 10 7.71 4.31 -15.33
C PRO A 10 6.60 3.64 -16.15
N VAL A 11 5.96 4.40 -17.05
CA VAL A 11 4.89 3.91 -17.92
C VAL A 11 5.40 3.94 -19.36
N ALA A 12 5.43 2.78 -20.00
CA ALA A 12 5.73 2.69 -21.43
C ALA A 12 4.59 3.33 -22.26
N ASP A 13 4.97 4.07 -23.31
CA ASP A 13 4.03 4.66 -24.26
C ASP A 13 3.14 3.58 -24.90
N GLY A 14 1.82 3.71 -24.72
CA GLY A 14 0.81 2.87 -25.37
C GLY A 14 -0.06 2.02 -24.45
N ASP A 15 0.38 1.69 -23.23
CA ASP A 15 -0.33 0.73 -22.36
C ASP A 15 -0.44 1.20 -20.90
N SER A 16 -0.96 2.41 -20.72
CA SER A 16 -1.06 3.08 -19.42
C SER A 16 -2.09 2.46 -18.48
N GLU A 17 -3.12 1.79 -18.98
CA GLU A 17 -4.19 1.17 -18.18
C GLU A 17 -3.71 -0.13 -17.52
N GLU A 18 -3.07 -1.03 -18.28
CA GLU A 18 -2.59 -2.31 -17.72
C GLU A 18 -1.48 -2.07 -16.67
N GLN A 19 -0.60 -1.08 -16.93
CA GLN A 19 0.43 -0.68 -15.98
C GLN A 19 -0.17 0.00 -14.74
N GLN A 20 -1.22 0.80 -14.90
CA GLN A 20 -1.98 1.35 -13.78
C GLN A 20 -2.59 0.25 -12.92
N GLU A 21 -3.26 -0.72 -13.52
CA GLU A 21 -3.90 -1.81 -12.80
C GLU A 21 -2.86 -2.66 -12.03
N LYS A 22 -1.73 -2.98 -12.68
CA LYS A 22 -0.61 -3.69 -12.03
C LYS A 22 -0.02 -2.90 -10.86
N ALA A 23 0.16 -1.59 -11.02
CA ALA A 23 0.72 -0.72 -9.99
C ALA A 23 -0.25 -0.57 -8.80
N LEU A 24 -1.55 -0.41 -9.07
CA LEU A 24 -2.63 -0.43 -8.07
C LEU A 24 -2.64 -1.75 -7.31
N LYS A 25 -2.68 -2.89 -8.03
CA LYS A 25 -2.67 -4.22 -7.43
C LYS A 25 -1.45 -4.46 -6.54
N SER A 26 -0.29 -3.95 -6.96
CA SER A 26 0.93 -3.98 -6.16
C SER A 26 0.81 -3.12 -4.90
N PHE A 27 0.25 -1.92 -5.01
CA PHE A 27 -0.05 -1.05 -3.86
C PHE A 27 -0.95 -1.76 -2.83
N TYR A 28 -2.06 -2.35 -3.27
CA TYR A 28 -2.96 -3.12 -2.42
C TYR A 28 -2.26 -4.32 -1.77
N LYS A 29 -1.43 -5.04 -2.52
CA LYS A 29 -0.67 -6.17 -2.00
C LYS A 29 0.33 -5.76 -0.92
N ILE A 30 1.02 -4.64 -1.09
CA ILE A 30 1.93 -4.10 -0.08
C ILE A 30 1.13 -3.68 1.17
N ALA A 31 0.00 -2.99 0.99
CA ALA A 31 -0.89 -2.63 2.09
C ALA A 31 -1.36 -3.85 2.87
N ALA A 32 -1.77 -4.93 2.19
CA ALA A 32 -2.14 -6.20 2.83
C ALA A 32 -0.96 -6.84 3.58
N SER A 33 0.24 -6.80 3.00
CA SER A 33 1.46 -7.34 3.61
C SER A 33 1.78 -6.67 4.95
N SER A 34 1.50 -5.37 5.10
CA SER A 34 1.69 -4.66 6.37
C SER A 34 0.86 -5.27 7.50
N CYS A 35 -0.37 -5.72 7.21
CA CYS A 35 -1.19 -6.42 8.20
C CYS A 35 -0.65 -7.81 8.52
N THR A 36 -0.15 -8.55 7.52
CA THR A 36 0.46 -9.87 7.74
C THR A 36 1.66 -9.79 8.69
N THR A 37 2.55 -8.81 8.50
CA THR A 37 3.70 -8.59 9.39
C THR A 37 3.26 -8.24 10.81
N LEU A 38 2.23 -7.39 10.95
CA LEU A 38 1.68 -7.05 12.27
C LEU A 38 1.10 -8.26 12.98
N LEU A 39 0.33 -9.10 12.28
CA LEU A 39 -0.26 -10.34 12.81
C LEU A 39 0.80 -11.35 13.29
N ASP A 40 1.86 -11.50 12.51
CA ASP A 40 2.98 -12.37 12.85
C ASP A 40 3.68 -11.87 14.13
N THR A 41 3.95 -10.56 14.21
CA THR A 41 4.78 -9.99 15.28
C THR A 41 4.01 -9.74 16.58
N ILE A 42 2.95 -8.92 16.55
CA ILE A 42 2.35 -8.34 17.76
C ILE A 42 0.81 -8.32 17.79
N ALA A 43 0.15 -8.55 16.66
CA ALA A 43 -1.30 -8.40 16.52
C ALA A 43 -2.02 -9.74 16.51
N ASP A 44 -3.14 -9.81 17.22
CA ASP A 44 -4.11 -10.92 17.20
C ASP A 44 -5.01 -10.82 15.96
N ALA A 45 -5.41 -9.59 15.60
CA ALA A 45 -6.15 -9.30 14.39
C ALA A 45 -5.63 -8.01 13.71
N CYS A 46 -5.65 -7.97 12.38
CA CYS A 46 -5.34 -6.78 11.60
C CYS A 46 -6.30 -6.72 10.41
N GLU A 47 -7.07 -5.64 10.33
CA GLU A 47 -7.97 -5.37 9.22
C GLU A 47 -7.69 -4.00 8.61
N ILE A 48 -7.76 -3.93 7.28
CA ILE A 48 -7.73 -2.66 6.56
C ILE A 48 -9.14 -2.08 6.60
N SER A 49 -9.34 -1.05 7.42
CA SER A 49 -10.66 -0.41 7.60
C SER A 49 -10.96 0.61 6.52
N ALA A 50 -9.93 1.26 5.98
CA ALA A 50 -10.09 2.12 4.81
C ALA A 50 -8.81 2.14 3.99
N LEU A 51 -8.98 2.26 2.68
CA LEU A 51 -7.90 2.52 1.75
C LEU A 51 -8.31 3.68 0.86
N SER A 52 -7.44 4.68 0.75
CA SER A 52 -7.59 5.77 -0.19
C SER A 52 -6.33 5.82 -1.03
N ASN A 53 -6.45 5.86 -2.35
CA ASN A 53 -5.30 6.03 -3.22
C ASN A 53 -5.63 7.01 -4.34
N ASN A 54 -4.67 7.87 -4.64
CA ASN A 54 -4.69 8.75 -5.78
C ASN A 54 -3.63 8.27 -6.76
N THR A 55 -4.05 8.11 -8.00
CA THR A 55 -3.18 7.68 -9.09
C THR A 55 -3.10 8.82 -10.08
N SER A 56 -1.89 9.32 -10.33
CA SER A 56 -1.63 10.45 -11.22
C SER A 56 -0.59 10.03 -12.26
N VAL A 57 -0.93 10.17 -13.55
CA VAL A 57 0.01 9.99 -14.66
C VAL A 57 0.59 11.36 -14.99
N ASN A 58 1.90 11.50 -14.86
CA ASN A 58 2.62 12.70 -15.24
C ASN A 58 3.44 12.42 -16.51
N ASN A 59 3.00 12.98 -17.63
CA ASN A 59 3.79 12.97 -18.86
C ASN A 59 4.81 14.09 -18.78
N LEU A 60 6.06 13.75 -18.47
CA LEU A 60 7.17 14.67 -18.62
C LEU A 60 7.54 14.68 -20.09
N ASP A 61 7.24 15.79 -20.77
CA ASP A 61 7.59 16.07 -22.16
C ASP A 61 9.00 15.52 -22.47
N ASN A 62 9.06 14.48 -23.31
CA ASN A 62 10.26 13.74 -23.73
C ASN A 62 10.95 12.75 -22.74
N ARG A 63 10.50 12.56 -21.50
CA ARG A 63 11.10 11.61 -20.53
C ARG A 63 10.28 10.35 -20.23
N GLY A 64 9.19 10.15 -20.97
CA GLY A 64 8.24 9.07 -20.77
C GLY A 64 7.20 9.38 -19.68
N ALA A 65 6.04 8.74 -19.78
CA ALA A 65 4.98 8.84 -18.80
C ALA A 65 5.42 8.22 -17.46
N ARG A 66 5.12 8.87 -16.34
CA ARG A 66 5.36 8.32 -15.00
C ARG A 66 4.05 8.24 -14.24
N LEU A 67 3.74 7.06 -13.75
CA LEU A 67 2.62 6.85 -12.85
C LEU A 67 3.09 7.07 -11.42
N SER A 68 2.42 7.95 -10.69
CA SER A 68 2.59 8.06 -9.25
C SER A 68 1.31 7.65 -8.54
N ILE A 69 1.42 6.66 -7.66
CA ILE A 69 0.33 6.22 -6.79
C ILE A 69 0.67 6.67 -5.38
N ASN A 70 -0.16 7.55 -4.84
CA ASN A 70 -0.07 8.02 -3.48
C ASN A 70 -1.31 7.55 -2.73
N GLY A 71 -1.15 6.67 -1.76
CA GLY A 71 -2.28 6.19 -0.99
C GLY A 71 -2.05 6.18 0.50
N GLN A 72 -3.15 6.16 1.22
CA GLN A 72 -3.22 6.06 2.66
C GLN A 72 -4.00 4.79 3.01
N VAL A 73 -3.39 4.02 3.89
CA VAL A 73 -3.94 2.78 4.43
C VAL A 73 -4.31 3.04 5.88
N THR A 74 -5.58 2.87 6.21
CA THR A 74 -6.09 2.92 7.57
C THR A 74 -6.33 1.51 8.06
N MET A 75 -5.63 1.13 9.12
CA MET A 75 -5.69 -0.21 9.70
C MET A 75 -6.25 -0.17 11.12
N SER A 76 -7.12 -1.13 11.39
CA SER A 76 -7.55 -1.53 12.73
C SER A 76 -6.74 -2.74 13.15
N VAL A 77 -5.94 -2.57 14.21
CA VAL A 77 -5.03 -3.59 14.71
C VAL A 77 -5.45 -3.93 16.13
N LYS A 78 -5.77 -5.20 16.38
CA LYS A 78 -5.98 -5.73 17.71
C LYS A 78 -4.68 -6.35 18.17
N LEU A 79 -4.04 -5.77 19.17
CA LEU A 79 -2.80 -6.30 19.71
C LEU A 79 -3.07 -7.59 20.50
N LYS A 80 -2.12 -8.53 20.44
CA LYS A 80 -2.12 -9.67 21.34
C LYS A 80 -2.07 -9.13 22.78
N PRO A 81 -2.78 -9.76 23.74
CA PRO A 81 -2.61 -9.39 25.13
C PRO A 81 -1.11 -9.45 25.46
N PRO A 82 -0.55 -8.46 26.17
CA PRO A 82 0.81 -8.58 26.64
C PRO A 82 0.84 -9.86 27.45
N THR A 83 1.53 -10.88 26.95
CA THR A 83 1.86 -12.02 27.79
C THR A 83 2.72 -11.38 28.87
N ALA A 84 2.12 -11.15 30.04
CA ALA A 84 2.83 -10.66 31.20
C ALA A 84 4.10 -11.46 31.24
N ALA A 85 5.24 -10.78 31.07
CA ALA A 85 6.55 -11.39 31.12
C ALA A 85 6.52 -12.36 32.30
N ALA A 86 6.62 -13.65 31.98
CA ALA A 86 6.51 -14.68 32.98
C ALA A 86 7.65 -14.45 33.96
N LYS A 87 7.28 -13.91 35.13
CA LYS A 87 7.92 -13.98 36.43
C LYS A 87 9.42 -13.68 36.52
#